data_AF-A0A918EZ94-F1
#
_entry.id   AF-A0A918EZ94-F1
#
_cell.length_a   1.000
_cell.length_b   1.000
_cell.length_c   1.000
_cell.angle_alpha   90.00
_cell.angle_beta   90.00
_cell.angle_gamma   90.00
#
_symmetry.space_group_name_H-M   'P 1'
#
loop_
_entity.id
_entity.type
_entity.pdbx_description
1 polymer ?
#
loop_
_entity_poly.entity_id
_entity_poly.type
_entity_poly.pdbx_seq_one_letter_code
_entity_poly.pdbx_strand_id
1 'polypeptide(L)' 'MALWLFVILICLSASFVLYLSLGPLRRAPNAGMLRLIALVQYAAALLLAAARLLGKA' A
#
# COMPACT_ATOMS: atom_id res chain seq x y z
N MET A 1 2.80 18.21 6.52
CA MET A 1 3.09 17.14 7.52
C MET A 1 2.07 16.01 7.49
N ALA A 2 0.75 16.29 7.47
CA ALA A 2 -0.30 15.26 7.40
C ALA A 2 -0.19 14.28 6.21
N LEU A 3 0.25 14.76 5.03
CA LEU A 3 0.39 13.94 3.83
C LEU A 3 1.43 12.82 4.00
N TRP A 4 2.55 13.09 4.69
CA TRP A 4 3.57 12.07 4.98
C TRP A 4 3.05 11.02 5.97
N LEU A 5 2.28 11.41 6.98
CA LEU A 5 1.60 10.45 7.88
C LEU A 5 0.63 9.55 7.10
N PHE A 6 -0.10 10.12 6.13
CA PHE A 6 -1.01 9.35 5.29
C PHE A 6 -0.27 8.36 4.38
N VAL A 7 0.85 8.77 3.77
CA VAL A 7 1.72 7.87 2.99
C VAL A 7 2.24 6.72 3.86
N ILE A 8 2.70 7.01 5.08
CA ILE A 8 3.16 5.98 6.02
C ILE A 8 2.02 5.02 6.38
N LEU A 9 0.81 5.53 6.63
CA LEU A 9 -0.36 4.73 6.94
C LEU A 9 -0.74 3.79 5.77
N ILE A 10 -0.69 4.29 4.53
CA ILE A 10 -0.93 3.48 3.33
C ILE A 10 0.13 2.38 3.20
N CYS A 11 1.41 2.70 3.39
CA CYS A 11 2.48 1.70 3.35
C CYS A 11 2.32 0.62 4.43
N LEU A 12 1.95 1.00 5.66
CA LEU A 12 1.66 0.08 6.75
C LEU A 12 0.46 -0.83 6.41
N SER A 13 -0.62 -0.26 5.90
CA SER A 13 -1.80 -1.01 5.43
C SER A 13 -1.43 -2.02 4.34
N ALA A 14 -0.72 -1.58 3.31
CA ALA A 14 -0.28 -2.43 2.20
C ALA A 14 0.65 -3.55 2.69
N SER A 15 1.57 -3.24 3.61
CA SER A 15 2.45 -4.22 4.26
C SER A 15 1.66 -5.27 5.04
N PHE A 16 0.63 -4.86 5.78
CA PHE A 16 -0.22 -5.77 6.53
C PHE A 16 -1.01 -6.71 5.61
N VAL A 17 -1.57 -6.19 4.52
CA VAL A 17 -2.26 -7.01 3.50
C VAL A 17 -1.29 -7.99 2.83
N LEU A 18 -0.06 -7.57 2.51
CA LEU A 18 0.97 -8.47 1.98
C LEU A 18 1.37 -9.54 2.99
N TYR A 19 1.60 -9.16 4.24
CA TYR A 19 1.93 -10.09 5.31
C TYR A 19 0.85 -11.17 5.47
N LEU A 20 -0.42 -10.75 5.51
CA LEU A 20 -1.54 -11.69 5.59
C LEU A 20 -1.64 -12.57 4.34
N SER A 21 -1.48 -12.01 3.14
CA SER A 21 -1.60 -12.76 1.87
C SER A 21 -0.40 -13.66 1.55
N LEU A 22 0.76 -13.44 2.17
CA LEU A 22 1.95 -14.30 2.04
C LEU A 22 2.07 -15.32 3.18
N GLY A 23 1.53 -15.00 4.36
CA GLY A 23 1.49 -15.89 5.52
C GLY A 23 0.15 -16.64 5.64
N PRO A 24 -0.70 -16.27 6.60
CA PRO A 24 -1.87 -17.07 7.01
C PRO A 24 -2.92 -17.24 5.90
N LEU A 25 -3.10 -16.25 5.02
CA LEU A 25 -4.08 -16.29 3.94
C LEU A 25 -3.48 -16.74 2.60
N ARG A 26 -2.25 -17.25 2.58
CA ARG A 26 -1.57 -17.70 1.34
C ARG A 26 -2.39 -18.69 0.51
N ARG A 27 -3.16 -19.56 1.16
CA ARG A 27 -3.97 -20.60 0.51
C ARG A 27 -5.40 -20.16 0.22
N ALA A 28 -5.77 -18.93 0.61
CA ALA A 28 -7.08 -18.40 0.29
C ALA A 28 -7.19 -18.16 -1.22
N PRO A 29 -8.32 -18.51 -1.86
CA PRO A 29 -8.49 -18.38 -3.32
C PRO A 29 -8.35 -16.93 -3.80
N ASN A 30 -8.57 -15.96 -2.92
CA ASN A 30 -8.44 -14.52 -3.18
C ASN A 30 -7.08 -13.93 -2.80
N ALA A 31 -6.10 -14.74 -2.37
CA ALA A 31 -4.78 -14.26 -1.97
C ALA A 31 -4.06 -13.47 -3.08
N GLY A 32 -4.24 -13.88 -4.34
CA GLY A 32 -3.72 -13.14 -5.50
C GLY A 32 -4.32 -11.75 -5.64
N MET A 33 -5.64 -11.62 -5.43
CA MET A 33 -6.35 -10.35 -5.49
C MET A 33 -5.94 -9.41 -4.35
N LEU A 34 -5.74 -9.94 -3.14
CA LEU A 34 -5.21 -9.17 -2.00
C LEU A 34 -3.81 -8.60 -2.27
N ARG A 35 -2.93 -9.37 -2.92
CA ARG A 35 -1.60 -8.88 -3.33
C ARG A 35 -1.70 -7.78 -4.37
N LEU A 36 -2.63 -7.91 -5.33
CA LEU A 36 -2.88 -6.91 -6.36
C LEU A 36 -3.35 -5.59 -5.75
N ILE A 37 -4.26 -5.64 -4.78
CA ILE A 37 -4.71 -4.48 -4.00
C ILE A 37 -3.53 -3.84 -3.25
N ALA A 38 -2.66 -4.63 -2.63
CA ALA A 38 -1.50 -4.10 -1.92
C ALA A 38 -0.50 -3.41 -2.85
N LEU A 39 -0.27 -3.95 -4.06
CA LEU A 39 0.56 -3.29 -5.08
C LEU A 39 -0.03 -1.94 -5.51
N VAL A 40 -1.34 -1.87 -5.70
CA VAL A 40 -2.04 -0.60 -6.02
C VAL A 40 -1.88 0.40 -4.88
N GLN A 41 -1.97 -0.04 -3.61
CA GLN A 41 -1.74 0.85 -2.47
C GLN A 41 -0.31 1.41 -2.45
N TYR A 42 0.70 0.59 -2.75
CA TYR A 42 2.08 1.09 -2.89
C TYR A 42 2.23 2.08 -4.05
N ALA A 43 1.59 1.83 -5.19
CA ALA A 43 1.59 2.76 -6.31
C ALA A 43 0.94 4.10 -5.94
N ALA A 44 -0.17 4.08 -5.21
CA ALA A 44 -0.84 5.28 -4.70
C ALA A 44 0.04 6.04 -3.69
N ALA A 45 0.68 5.34 -2.75
CA ALA A 45 1.62 5.95 -1.81
C ALA A 45 2.80 6.62 -2.54
N LEU A 46 3.33 5.97 -3.57
CA LEU A 46 4.42 6.50 -4.40
C LEU A 46 3.96 7.72 -5.20
N LEU A 47 2.77 7.68 -5.81
CA LEU A 47 2.18 8.83 -6.51
C LEU A 47 1.95 10.03 -5.57
N LEU A 48 1.44 9.80 -4.36
CA LEU A 48 1.24 10.86 -3.36
C LEU A 48 2.58 11.46 -2.91
N ALA A 49 3.58 10.62 -2.63
CA ALA A 49 4.91 11.07 -2.27
C ALA A 49 5.56 11.86 -3.43
N ALA A 50 5.45 11.37 -4.67
CA ALA A 50 5.98 12.04 -5.86
C ALA A 50 5.27 13.38 -6.12
N ALA A 51 3.94 13.43 -5.99
CA ALA A 51 3.16 14.67 -6.14
C ALA A 51 3.58 15.73 -5.11
N ARG A 52 3.84 15.32 -3.87
CA ARG A 52 4.35 16.19 -2.81
C ARG A 52 5.78 16.67 -3.08
N LEU A 53 6.66 15.79 -3.60
CA LEU A 53 8.02 16.16 -3.99
C LEU A 53 8.06 17.12 -5.19
N LEU A 54 7.12 16.99 -6.13
CA LEU A 54 6.96 17.93 -7.25
C LEU A 54 6.30 19.27 -6.84
N GLY A 55 5.97 19.47 -5.56
CA GLY A 55 5.33 20.69 -5.07
C GLY A 55 3.89 20.89 -5.56
N LYS A 56 3.25 19.82 -6.07
CA LYS A 56 1.86 19.85 -6.56
C LYS A 56 0.82 19.64 -5.44
N ALA A 57 1.28 19.36 -4.23
CA ALA A 57 0.48 19.07 -3.04
C ALA A 57 1.22 19.51 -1.78
#